data_AF-A0A7V0MMX0-F1
#
_entry.id   AF-A0A7V0MMX0-F1
#
_cell.length_a   1.000
_cell.length_b   1.000
_cell.length_c   1.000
_cell.angle_alpha   90.00
_cell.angle_beta   90.00
_cell.angle_gamma   90.00
#
_symmetry.space_group_name_H-M   'P 1'
#
loop_
_entity.id
_entity.type
_entity.pdbx_description
1 polymer ?
#
loop_
_entity_poly.entity_id
_entity_poly.type
_entity_poly.pdbx_seq_one_letter_code
_entity_poly.pdbx_strand_id
1 'polypeptide(L)'
;MLARILKGTQAKRKLSPIRGGIGVRRSDSGRLDKNQAQVIVNRYGEALEKANALNGLTVLSTLCRMFEDDKLREEVSRSLAQKTGHHYELFSQKADKSILPYPKKTIREAIELLLQYDKDPDNIFLLKEGLKYLDFFE
;
A
#
# COMPACT_ATOMS: atom_id res chain seq x y z
N MET A 1 5.97 6.44 -1.20
CA MET A 1 6.42 7.55 -0.34
C MET A 1 6.49 7.19 1.15
N LEU A 2 6.28 5.92 1.55
CA LEU A 2 6.43 5.43 2.93
C LEU A 2 7.77 4.68 3.14
N ALA A 3 8.42 4.22 2.07
CA ALA A 3 9.68 3.46 2.13
C ALA A 3 10.91 4.27 2.62
N ARG A 4 10.77 5.59 2.79
CA ARG A 4 11.84 6.46 3.30
C ARG A 4 11.88 6.65 4.82
N ILE A 5 10.85 6.20 5.55
CA ILE A 5 10.65 6.55 6.96
C ILE A 5 11.77 6.05 7.90
N LEU A 6 12.60 5.07 7.52
CA LEU A 6 13.51 4.43 8.49
C LEU A 6 14.97 4.29 8.08
N LYS A 7 15.43 5.02 7.06
CA LYS A 7 16.86 5.05 6.74
C LYS A 7 17.69 5.89 7.73
N GLY A 8 17.06 6.54 8.71
CA GLY A 8 17.70 7.48 9.63
C GLY A 8 18.40 6.89 10.85
N THR A 9 18.26 5.58 11.15
CA THR A 9 18.80 5.02 12.40
C THR A 9 19.49 3.68 12.20
N GLN A 10 20.80 3.79 11.96
CA GLN A 10 21.88 2.85 12.33
C GLN A 10 22.18 1.62 11.45
N ALA A 11 23.38 1.71 10.87
CA ALA A 11 24.45 0.71 10.88
C ALA A 11 24.36 -0.52 9.97
N LYS A 12 25.42 -0.65 9.14
CA LYS A 12 25.91 -1.88 8.50
C LYS A 12 25.61 -3.13 9.34
N ARG A 13 24.61 -3.92 8.95
CA ARG A 13 24.54 -5.35 9.27
C ARG A 13 24.20 -6.13 8.01
N LYS A 14 25.08 -7.09 7.69
CA LYS A 14 25.00 -8.00 6.56
C LYS A 14 23.60 -8.63 6.48
N LEU A 15 22.94 -8.46 5.34
CA LEU A 15 21.72 -9.18 4.99
C LEU A 15 22.08 -10.64 4.69
N SER A 16 21.64 -11.55 5.56
CA SER A 16 21.55 -12.98 5.26
C SER A 16 20.17 -13.28 4.66
N PRO A 17 20.05 -14.23 3.71
CA PRO A 17 18.81 -14.47 3.00
C PRO A 17 17.85 -15.30 3.86
N ILE A 18 16.62 -14.81 4.11
CA ILE A 18 15.59 -15.60 4.80
C ILE A 18 14.56 -16.08 3.77
N ARG A 19 14.66 -17.37 3.45
CA ARG A 19 13.65 -18.22 2.80
C ARG A 19 12.41 -18.35 3.70
N GLY A 20 11.23 -18.33 3.08
CA GLY A 20 10.05 -19.10 3.49
C GLY A 20 9.14 -18.46 4.55
N GLY A 21 7.89 -18.21 4.15
CA GLY A 21 6.70 -18.11 5.03
C GLY A 21 6.74 -17.00 6.10
N ILE A 22 6.22 -15.82 5.76
CA ILE A 22 6.16 -14.69 6.71
C ILE A 22 4.88 -14.80 7.55
N GLY A 23 4.89 -15.75 8.47
CA GLY A 23 3.97 -15.72 9.61
C GLY A 23 4.36 -14.57 10.53
N VAL A 24 3.39 -13.74 10.92
CA VAL A 24 3.55 -12.73 11.98
C VAL A 24 3.88 -13.48 13.27
N ARG A 25 5.14 -13.48 13.70
CA ARG A 25 5.56 -14.12 14.96
C ARG A 25 5.06 -13.28 16.13
N ARG A 26 3.84 -13.51 16.59
CA ARG A 26 3.35 -12.86 17.83
C ARG A 26 4.33 -13.16 18.97
N SER A 27 4.56 -12.19 19.87
CA SER A 27 5.29 -12.44 21.11
C SER A 27 4.66 -13.61 21.89
N ASP A 28 5.37 -14.18 22.86
CA ASP A 28 4.82 -15.23 23.75
C ASP A 28 3.52 -14.80 24.48
N SER A 29 3.20 -13.49 24.47
CA SER A 29 1.94 -12.90 24.97
C SER A 29 0.85 -12.69 23.93
N GLY A 30 1.08 -13.05 22.66
CA GLY A 30 0.13 -12.84 21.56
C GLY A 30 0.09 -11.41 21.00
N ARG A 31 0.86 -10.47 21.56
CA ARG A 31 0.91 -9.06 21.15
C ARG A 31 1.98 -8.76 20.09
N LEU A 32 1.65 -7.83 19.20
CA LEU A 32 2.56 -7.24 18.23
C LEU A 32 3.59 -6.36 18.94
N ASP A 33 4.88 -6.55 18.67
CA ASP A 33 5.93 -5.67 19.19
C ASP A 33 6.27 -4.53 18.23
N LYS A 34 6.98 -3.49 18.73
CA LYS A 34 7.31 -2.29 17.96
C LYS A 34 8.14 -2.60 16.70
N ASN A 35 9.10 -3.52 16.78
CA ASN A 35 9.97 -3.85 15.65
C ASN A 35 9.18 -4.56 14.56
N GLN A 36 8.26 -5.44 14.93
CA GLN A 36 7.36 -6.11 13.99
C GLN A 36 6.37 -5.15 13.35
N ALA A 37 5.78 -4.26 14.13
CA ALA A 37 4.92 -3.21 13.59
C ALA A 37 5.64 -2.39 12.54
N GLN A 38 6.90 -2.05 12.79
CA GLN A 38 7.74 -1.32 11.86
C GLN A 38 7.99 -2.10 10.55
N VAL A 39 8.28 -3.40 10.64
CA VAL A 39 8.41 -4.27 9.45
C VAL A 39 7.11 -4.32 8.65
N ILE A 40 5.97 -4.44 9.32
CA ILE A 40 4.65 -4.49 8.67
C ILE A 40 4.37 -3.19 7.93
N VAL A 41 4.57 -2.05 8.58
CA VAL A 41 4.32 -0.72 7.99
C VAL A 41 5.25 -0.44 6.81
N ASN A 42 6.52 -0.84 6.86
CA ASN A 42 7.43 -0.69 5.72
C ASN A 42 6.98 -1.51 4.51
N ARG A 43 6.64 -2.78 4.73
CA ARG A 43 6.16 -3.67 3.66
C ARG A 43 4.86 -3.17 3.07
N TYR A 44 3.97 -2.63 3.91
CA TYR A 44 2.77 -1.95 3.45
C TYR A 44 3.11 -0.73 2.59
N GLY A 45 4.11 0.07 2.99
CA GLY A 45 4.62 1.19 2.20
C GLY A 45 5.14 0.80 0.82
N GLU A 46 5.86 -0.31 0.72
CA GLU A 46 6.30 -0.88 -0.56
C GLU A 46 5.13 -1.36 -1.42
N ALA A 47 4.11 -1.97 -0.80
CA ALA A 47 2.91 -2.41 -1.49
C ALA A 47 2.10 -1.22 -2.06
N LEU A 48 2.01 -0.12 -1.32
CA LEU A 48 1.42 1.13 -1.81
C LEU A 48 2.17 1.70 -3.03
N GLU A 49 3.51 1.68 -3.00
CA GLU A 49 4.32 2.14 -4.13
C GLU A 49 4.10 1.26 -5.37
N LYS A 50 4.03 -0.07 -5.19
CA LYS A 50 3.72 -1.01 -6.27
C LYS A 50 2.32 -0.81 -6.83
N ALA A 51 1.31 -0.66 -5.97
CA ALA A 51 -0.07 -0.42 -6.39
C ALA A 51 -0.18 0.86 -7.21
N ASN A 52 0.47 1.94 -6.76
CA ASN A 52 0.47 3.21 -7.49
C ASN A 52 1.18 3.11 -8.85
N ALA A 53 2.30 2.38 -8.93
CA ALA A 53 3.01 2.16 -10.18
C ALA A 53 2.17 1.33 -11.17
N LEU A 54 1.54 0.25 -10.72
CA LEU A 54 0.69 -0.60 -11.56
C LEU A 54 -0.54 0.14 -12.07
N ASN A 55 -1.24 0.86 -11.19
CA ASN A 55 -2.41 1.65 -11.58
C ASN A 55 -2.01 2.79 -12.53
N GLY A 56 -0.92 3.50 -12.25
CA GLY A 56 -0.44 4.59 -13.09
C GLY A 56 -0.07 4.13 -14.51
N LEU A 57 0.66 3.02 -14.65
CA LEU A 57 1.01 2.47 -15.96
C LEU A 57 -0.21 2.00 -16.74
N THR A 58 -1.16 1.35 -16.06
CA THR A 58 -2.37 0.82 -16.69
C THR A 58 -3.32 1.93 -17.14
N VAL A 59 -3.49 2.97 -16.32
CA VAL A 59 -4.24 4.19 -16.68
C VAL A 59 -3.60 4.88 -17.87
N LEU A 60 -2.29 5.09 -17.85
CA LEU A 60 -1.58 5.75 -18.95
C LEU A 60 -1.72 4.96 -20.26
N SER A 61 -1.50 3.65 -20.22
CA SER A 61 -1.67 2.77 -21.38
C SER A 61 -3.10 2.84 -21.94
N THR A 62 -4.10 2.84 -21.06
CA THR A 62 -5.52 2.96 -21.45
C THR A 62 -5.79 4.30 -22.12
N LEU A 63 -5.30 5.41 -21.56
CA LEU A 63 -5.44 6.75 -22.15
C LEU A 63 -4.77 6.84 -23.52
N CYS A 64 -3.57 6.29 -23.68
CA CYS A 64 -2.88 6.25 -24.98
C CYS A 64 -3.72 5.50 -26.03
N ARG A 65 -4.27 4.34 -25.68
CA ARG A 65 -5.12 3.55 -26.59
C ARG A 65 -6.42 4.27 -26.95
N MET A 66 -6.99 5.05 -26.05
CA MET A 66 -8.21 5.83 -26.32
C MET A 66 -8.01 6.89 -27.42
N PHE A 67 -6.78 7.31 -27.74
CA PHE A 67 -6.54 8.22 -28.86
C PHE A 67 -6.72 7.53 -30.23
N GLU A 68 -6.53 6.22 -30.29
CA GLU A 68 -6.54 5.44 -31.54
C GLU A 68 -7.80 4.55 -31.67
N ASP A 69 -8.49 4.29 -30.55
CA ASP A 69 -9.66 3.41 -30.48
C ASP A 69 -10.88 4.15 -29.90
N ASP A 70 -11.76 4.61 -30.79
CA ASP A 70 -12.99 5.32 -30.42
C ASP A 70 -13.97 4.41 -29.66
N LYS A 71 -13.99 3.10 -29.93
CA LYS A 71 -14.86 2.16 -29.23
C LYS A 71 -14.42 2.00 -27.77
N LEU A 72 -13.11 1.88 -27.53
CA LEU A 72 -12.55 1.89 -26.19
C LEU A 72 -12.86 3.21 -25.47
N ARG A 73 -12.74 4.34 -26.17
CA ARG A 73 -13.05 5.67 -25.61
C ARG A 73 -14.51 5.76 -25.14
N GLU A 74 -15.45 5.26 -25.93
CA GLU A 74 -16.87 5.19 -25.55
C GLU A 74 -17.11 4.24 -24.38
N GLU A 75 -16.46 3.07 -24.36
CA GLU A 75 -16.59 2.10 -23.26
C GLU A 75 -16.08 2.67 -21.94
N VAL A 76 -14.91 3.31 -21.94
CA VAL A 76 -14.35 4.00 -20.77
C VAL A 76 -15.31 5.12 -20.32
N SER A 77 -15.77 5.97 -21.25
CA SER A 77 -16.67 7.08 -20.92
C SER A 77 -17.98 6.59 -20.28
N ARG A 78 -18.54 5.50 -20.81
CA ARG A 78 -19.76 4.87 -20.28
C ARG A 78 -19.54 4.29 -18.89
N SER A 79 -18.45 3.53 -18.70
CA SER A 79 -18.08 2.95 -17.40
C SER A 79 -17.90 4.03 -16.33
N LEU A 80 -17.22 5.13 -16.67
CA LEU A 80 -17.05 6.29 -15.79
C LEU A 80 -18.38 6.97 -15.45
N ALA A 81 -19.25 7.21 -16.44
CA ALA A 81 -20.55 7.84 -16.23
C ALA A 81 -21.48 7.00 -15.33
N GLN A 82 -21.44 5.68 -15.50
CA GLN A 82 -22.25 4.74 -14.72
C GLN A 82 -21.67 4.44 -13.33
N LYS A 83 -20.41 4.83 -13.08
CA LYS A 83 -19.66 4.49 -11.87
C LYS A 83 -19.57 2.99 -11.59
N THR A 84 -19.43 2.20 -12.65
CA THR A 84 -19.38 0.74 -12.57
C THR A 84 -18.42 0.14 -13.60
N GLY A 85 -17.96 -1.08 -13.33
CA GLY A 85 -17.13 -1.86 -14.25
C GLY A 85 -15.63 -1.56 -14.13
N HIS A 86 -14.85 -2.31 -14.92
CA HIS A 86 -13.40 -2.36 -14.81
C HIS A 86 -12.72 -0.99 -15.01
N HIS A 87 -13.16 -0.20 -15.99
CA HIS A 87 -12.55 1.11 -16.24
C HIS A 87 -12.88 2.10 -15.13
N TYR A 88 -14.10 2.10 -14.60
CA TYR A 88 -14.40 2.89 -13.41
C TYR A 88 -13.51 2.49 -12.23
N GLU A 89 -13.32 1.20 -11.96
CA GLU A 89 -12.43 0.73 -10.90
C GLU A 89 -10.99 1.21 -11.13
N LEU A 90 -10.44 0.99 -12.33
CA LEU A 90 -9.10 1.43 -12.74
C LEU A 90 -8.89 2.95 -12.53
N PHE A 91 -9.85 3.78 -12.96
CA PHE A 91 -9.75 5.24 -12.88
C PHE A 91 -10.20 5.81 -11.53
N SER A 92 -10.95 5.07 -10.73
CA SER A 92 -11.21 5.37 -9.31
C SER A 92 -9.97 5.17 -8.43
N GLN A 93 -8.89 4.68 -9.05
CA GLN A 93 -7.59 4.38 -8.49
C GLN A 93 -7.60 3.27 -7.45
N LYS A 94 -8.72 2.59 -7.17
CA LYS A 94 -8.75 1.49 -6.20
C LYS A 94 -7.74 0.40 -6.61
N ALA A 95 -7.05 -0.15 -5.62
CA ALA A 95 -6.06 -1.20 -5.81
C ALA A 95 -6.60 -2.55 -5.32
N ASP A 96 -6.18 -3.63 -5.96
CA ASP A 96 -6.53 -4.97 -5.49
C ASP A 96 -5.90 -5.23 -4.11
N LYS A 97 -6.73 -5.61 -3.12
CA LYS A 97 -6.26 -5.99 -1.78
C LYS A 97 -5.25 -7.13 -1.77
N SER A 98 -5.18 -7.97 -2.80
CA SER A 98 -4.21 -9.06 -2.93
C SER A 98 -2.77 -8.57 -2.97
N ILE A 99 -2.55 -7.29 -3.31
CA ILE A 99 -1.24 -6.62 -3.28
C ILE A 99 -0.76 -6.40 -1.84
N LEU A 100 -1.67 -6.37 -0.85
CA LEU A 100 -1.31 -6.14 0.54
C LEU A 100 -0.51 -7.33 1.10
N PRO A 101 0.64 -7.08 1.75
CA PRO A 101 1.49 -8.13 2.30
C PRO A 101 0.91 -8.75 3.58
N TYR A 102 -0.08 -8.07 4.19
CA TYR A 102 -0.76 -8.48 5.41
C TYR A 102 -2.23 -8.07 5.36
N PRO A 103 -3.12 -8.71 6.15
CA PRO A 103 -4.50 -8.28 6.28
C PRO A 103 -4.59 -6.82 6.74
N LYS A 104 -5.58 -6.07 6.22
CA LYS A 104 -5.81 -4.65 6.59
C LYS A 104 -5.85 -4.42 8.10
N LYS A 105 -6.47 -5.33 8.85
CA LYS A 105 -6.54 -5.27 10.32
C LYS A 105 -5.14 -5.29 10.96
N THR A 106 -4.27 -6.18 10.49
CA THR A 106 -2.88 -6.29 10.98
C THR A 106 -2.06 -5.04 10.67
N ILE A 107 -2.25 -4.45 9.48
CA ILE A 107 -1.58 -3.21 9.09
C ILE A 107 -2.05 -2.05 9.96
N ARG A 108 -3.37 -1.95 10.20
CA ARG A 108 -3.97 -0.95 11.08
C ARG A 108 -3.41 -1.05 12.50
N GLU A 109 -3.41 -2.24 13.09
CA GLU A 109 -2.85 -2.50 14.42
C GLU A 109 -1.37 -2.10 14.51
N ALA A 110 -0.59 -2.38 13.46
CA ALA A 110 0.82 -1.99 13.39
C ALA A 110 1.01 -0.46 13.34
N ILE A 111 0.22 0.24 12.52
CA ILE A 111 0.28 1.70 12.42
C ILE A 111 -0.15 2.36 13.74
N GLU A 112 -1.27 1.91 14.32
CA GLU A 112 -1.78 2.40 15.60
C GLU A 112 -0.77 2.18 16.74
N LEU A 113 -0.06 1.05 16.74
CA LEU A 113 1.01 0.82 17.71
C LEU A 113 2.16 1.82 17.52
N LEU A 114 2.64 2.03 16.29
CA LEU A 114 3.75 2.97 16.04
C LEU A 114 3.37 4.41 16.41
N LEU A 115 2.13 4.83 16.17
CA LEU A 115 1.62 6.15 16.56
C LEU A 115 1.69 6.42 18.07
N GLN A 116 1.70 5.38 18.92
CA GLN A 116 1.86 5.53 20.38
C GLN A 116 3.31 5.83 20.79
N TYR A 117 4.29 5.44 19.97
CA TYR A 117 5.71 5.53 20.30
C TYR A 117 6.45 6.63 19.53
N ASP A 118 5.94 7.03 18.36
CA ASP A 118 6.59 8.03 17.53
C ASP A 118 6.37 9.44 18.07
N LYS A 119 7.41 10.27 17.99
CA LYS A 119 7.39 11.68 18.44
C LYS A 119 7.70 12.65 17.30
N ASP A 120 8.13 12.13 16.16
CA ASP A 120 8.43 12.92 14.98
C ASP A 120 7.10 13.28 14.27
N PRO A 121 6.78 14.58 14.12
CA PRO A 121 5.53 15.02 13.49
C PRO A 121 5.39 14.54 12.05
N ASP A 122 6.48 14.40 11.30
CA ASP A 122 6.44 13.96 9.91
C ASP A 122 6.10 12.47 9.84
N ASN A 123 6.69 11.65 10.71
CA ASN A 123 6.37 10.22 10.80
C ASN A 123 4.92 10.00 11.26
N ILE A 124 4.45 10.78 12.25
CA ILE A 124 3.06 10.73 12.70
C ILE A 124 2.10 11.08 11.56
N PHE A 125 2.42 12.12 10.78
CA PHE A 125 1.63 12.49 9.61
C PHE A 125 1.58 11.33 8.60
N LEU A 126 2.71 10.76 8.24
CA LEU A 126 2.79 9.65 7.28
C LEU A 126 2.05 8.40 7.76
N LEU A 127 2.12 8.07 9.05
CA LEU A 127 1.37 6.97 9.64
C LEU A 127 -0.14 7.21 9.57
N LYS A 128 -0.61 8.43 9.86
CA LYS A 128 -2.03 8.80 9.73
C LYS A 128 -2.50 8.74 8.27
N GLU A 129 -1.70 9.22 7.32
CA GLU A 129 -2.00 9.07 5.90
C GLU A 129 -2.04 7.59 5.50
N GLY A 130 -1.10 6.78 5.99
CA GLY A 130 -1.08 5.34 5.79
C GLY A 130 -2.38 4.65 6.24
N LEU A 131 -3.02 5.10 7.32
CA LEU A 131 -4.34 4.58 7.72
C LEU A 131 -5.43 4.91 6.71
N LYS A 132 -5.44 6.13 6.16
CA LYS A 132 -6.42 6.54 5.14
C LYS A 132 -6.26 5.73 3.86
N TYR A 133 -5.01 5.47 3.45
CA TYR A 133 -4.70 4.67 2.27
C TYR A 133 -5.03 3.17 2.41
N LEU A 134 -5.45 2.68 3.59
CA LEU A 134 -5.97 1.30 3.69
C LEU A 134 -7.32 1.15 2.98
N ASP A 135 -8.10 2.23 2.87
CA ASP A 135 -9.39 2.25 2.17
C ASP A 135 -9.23 2.31 0.64
N PHE A 136 -7.99 2.47 0.17
CA PHE A 136 -7.64 2.39 -1.24
C PHE A 136 -7.66 0.97 -1.80
N PHE A 137 -7.47 -0.04 -0.95
CA PHE A 137 -7.42 -1.44 -1.36
C PHE A 137 -8.79 -2.10 -1.21
N GLU A 138 -9.33 -2.79 -2.20
CA GLU A 138 -10.64 -3.47 -2.11
C GLU A 138 -10.58 -4.94 -2.56
#